data_AF-A0A1Q5XD79-F1
#
_entry.id   AF-A0A1Q5XD79-F1
#
_cell.length_a   1.000
_cell.length_b   1.000
_cell.length_c   1.000
_cell.angle_alpha   90.00
_cell.angle_beta   90.00
_cell.angle_gamma   90.00
#
_symmetry.space_group_name_H-M   'P 1'
#
loop_
_entity.id
_entity.type
_entity.pdbx_description
1 polymer ?
#
loop_
_entity_poly.entity_id
_entity_poly.type
_entity_poly.pdbx_seq_one_letter_code
_entity_poly.pdbx_strand_id
1 'polypeptide(L)'
;MEDEQVASHSEDVQQEPQESVVSDALALFGLDTPSVVEDPAGEVEQEDEPEIDPPAIEESKKLIVKVDKQDREVSDDEIPELVQKGFGLDKERARREKYESALTRAAKLAGYDKVDDYLTDLDTIEQQAVKQKEDSFNTLRQEMIDEYTAAGWDPTQLESFLDNHPLLAQAKEVMEREKATQEAQKQQQTEQAKLQGWQDLFAKYPQLTEELPADGSAAPWFTPEMQRLVNDRHYDPIDAYRLVHSDKIIADERKRTEQDVIKQQRLNKRAKVETDAPADDETAVPNELSSAFALFGLDPKAAKKYIKK
;
A
#
# COMPACT_ATOMS: atom_id res chain seq x y z
N MET A 1 71.00 30.99 21.98
CA MET A 1 71.27 31.32 20.56
C MET A 1 70.68 30.16 19.79
N GLU A 2 69.57 30.28 19.09
CA GLU A 2 68.94 31.43 18.44
C GLU A 2 67.42 31.38 18.65
N ASP A 3 66.81 32.56 18.79
CA ASP A 3 65.36 32.78 18.82
C ASP A 3 64.84 32.76 17.38
N GLU A 4 63.80 31.97 17.10
CA GLU A 4 62.97 32.18 15.90
C GLU A 4 61.49 32.09 16.29
N GLN A 5 60.80 33.21 16.08
CA GLN A 5 59.46 33.50 16.55
C GLN A 5 58.40 32.77 15.71
N VAL A 6 57.51 32.02 16.37
CA VAL A 6 56.29 31.52 15.73
C VAL A 6 55.27 32.67 15.72
N ALA A 7 55.08 33.26 14.55
CA ALA A 7 54.02 34.24 14.30
C ALA A 7 52.66 33.54 14.35
N SER A 8 51.80 34.02 15.25
CA SER A 8 50.37 33.73 15.33
C SER A 8 49.67 34.29 14.11
N HIS A 9 49.08 33.44 13.27
CA HIS A 9 48.02 33.82 12.34
C HIS A 9 46.83 32.88 12.54
N SER A 10 45.85 33.36 13.31
CA SER A 10 44.45 33.02 13.12
C SER A 10 44.05 33.49 11.72
N GLU A 11 43.76 32.55 10.82
CA GLU A 11 43.17 32.86 9.53
C GLU A 11 41.66 32.67 9.67
N ASP A 12 40.96 33.80 9.63
CA ASP A 12 39.51 33.92 9.61
C ASP A 12 38.93 33.02 8.52
N VAL A 13 38.04 32.09 8.92
CA VAL A 13 37.19 31.34 8.00
C VAL A 13 36.19 32.32 7.40
N GLN A 14 36.53 32.89 6.25
CA GLN A 14 35.57 33.55 5.37
C GLN A 14 34.53 32.52 4.93
N GLN A 15 33.31 32.64 5.46
CA GLN A 15 32.14 31.97 4.93
C GLN A 15 31.89 32.47 3.50
N GLU A 16 32.30 31.68 2.51
CA GLU A 16 31.81 31.86 1.15
C GLU A 16 30.31 31.50 1.09
N PRO A 17 29.49 32.25 0.35
CA PRO A 17 28.06 32.03 0.29
C PRO A 17 27.77 30.73 -0.49
N GLN A 18 27.25 29.74 0.23
CA GLN A 18 26.88 28.40 -0.28
C GLN A 18 25.79 28.40 -1.36
N GLU A 19 25.22 29.56 -1.69
CA GLU A 19 24.15 29.68 -2.68
C GLU A 19 24.63 29.46 -4.12
N SER A 20 25.89 29.80 -4.45
CA SER A 20 26.43 29.69 -5.81
C SER A 20 26.65 28.24 -6.28
N VAL A 21 27.04 27.36 -5.36
CA VAL A 21 27.31 25.94 -5.69
C VAL A 21 26.01 25.17 -5.89
N VAL A 22 24.97 25.56 -5.15
CA VAL A 22 23.63 24.96 -5.26
C VAL A 22 22.94 25.45 -6.54
N SER A 23 23.09 26.72 -6.92
CA SER A 23 22.56 27.25 -8.18
C SER A 23 23.20 26.60 -9.41
N ASP A 24 24.52 26.36 -9.38
CA ASP A 24 25.23 25.69 -10.48
C ASP A 24 24.81 24.22 -10.61
N ALA A 25 24.57 23.53 -9.48
CA ALA A 25 24.06 22.17 -9.48
C ALA A 25 22.62 22.10 -10.02
N LEU A 26 21.74 23.05 -9.67
CA LEU A 26 20.36 23.09 -10.19
C LEU A 26 20.30 23.42 -11.68
N ALA A 27 21.17 24.30 -12.18
CA ALA A 27 21.28 24.63 -13.60
C ALA A 27 21.73 23.42 -14.44
N LEU A 28 22.60 22.56 -13.89
CA LEU A 28 23.03 21.32 -14.54
C LEU A 28 21.87 20.32 -14.75
N PHE A 29 20.84 20.40 -13.91
CA PHE A 29 19.62 19.58 -13.98
C PHE A 29 18.45 20.26 -14.70
N GLY A 30 18.65 21.47 -15.25
CA GLY A 30 17.64 22.19 -16.03
C GLY A 30 16.44 22.67 -15.21
N LEU A 31 16.63 22.90 -13.90
CA LEU A 31 15.63 23.48 -13.01
C LEU A 31 15.91 24.98 -12.88
N ASP A 32 14.96 25.82 -13.32
CA ASP A 32 15.03 27.27 -13.09
C ASP A 32 14.93 27.56 -11.58
N THR A 33 15.93 28.27 -11.06
CA THR A 33 15.99 28.68 -9.65
C THR A 33 15.04 29.86 -9.40
N PRO A 34 14.12 29.79 -8.42
CA PRO A 34 13.28 30.93 -8.07
C PRO A 34 14.13 32.00 -7.37
N SER A 35 14.29 33.15 -8.02
CA SER A 35 14.88 34.35 -7.40
C SER A 35 13.95 34.87 -6.31
N VAL A 36 14.52 35.04 -5.12
CA VAL A 36 13.93 35.75 -3.98
C VAL A 36 13.51 37.17 -4.41
N VAL A 37 12.26 37.53 -4.13
CA VAL A 37 11.80 38.93 -4.07
C VAL A 37 11.21 39.14 -2.69
N GLU A 38 11.75 40.12 -1.98
CA GLU A 38 11.36 40.60 -0.66
C GLU A 38 9.91 41.13 -0.64
N ASP A 39 9.18 40.79 0.42
CA ASP A 39 7.93 41.40 0.93
C ASP A 39 8.09 42.92 1.24
N PRO A 40 7.06 43.74 1.62
CA PRO A 40 5.63 43.45 1.90
C PRO A 40 4.61 44.55 1.44
N ALA A 41 3.32 44.32 1.78
CA ALA A 41 2.24 45.31 2.07
C ALA A 41 1.36 45.84 0.91
N GLY A 42 0.03 45.66 1.07
CA GLY A 42 -0.98 46.44 0.34
C GLY A 42 -2.35 45.78 0.22
N GLU A 43 -3.27 46.24 1.07
CA GLU A 43 -4.73 46.07 1.18
C GLU A 43 -5.61 45.61 -0.01
N VAL A 44 -6.72 45.00 0.42
CA VAL A 44 -7.92 44.52 -0.26
C VAL A 44 -8.79 45.68 -0.79
N GLU A 45 -9.52 45.46 -1.90
CA GLU A 45 -10.91 45.92 -2.21
C GLU A 45 -11.08 46.35 -3.69
N GLN A 46 -11.93 45.65 -4.45
CA GLN A 46 -13.29 46.13 -4.77
C GLN A 46 -14.06 45.14 -5.67
N GLU A 47 -15.27 44.86 -5.22
CA GLU A 47 -16.36 44.16 -5.90
C GLU A 47 -16.87 44.96 -7.12
N ASP A 48 -17.38 44.28 -8.14
CA ASP A 48 -18.70 44.63 -8.69
C ASP A 48 -19.28 43.48 -9.57
N GLU A 49 -20.61 43.43 -9.54
CA GLU A 49 -21.56 42.34 -9.74
C GLU A 49 -21.86 41.87 -11.21
N PRO A 50 -22.69 40.82 -11.40
CA PRO A 50 -22.79 39.99 -12.61
C PRO A 50 -23.87 40.44 -13.62
N GLU A 51 -23.74 40.01 -14.88
CA GLU A 51 -24.81 40.06 -15.88
C GLU A 51 -25.08 38.67 -16.50
N ILE A 52 -26.36 38.36 -16.67
CA ILE A 52 -26.98 37.04 -16.89
C ILE A 52 -27.25 36.81 -18.40
N ASP A 53 -26.68 35.73 -18.96
CA ASP A 53 -27.16 34.66 -19.92
C ASP A 53 -28.16 34.96 -21.07
N PRO A 54 -28.31 34.12 -22.17
CA PRO A 54 -28.12 32.64 -22.28
C PRO A 54 -27.67 32.12 -23.72
N PRO A 55 -27.94 30.87 -24.19
CA PRO A 55 -27.45 29.53 -23.81
C PRO A 55 -26.79 28.71 -24.99
N ALA A 56 -26.23 27.53 -24.69
CA ALA A 56 -25.76 26.41 -25.58
C ALA A 56 -24.36 26.58 -26.24
N ILE A 57 -23.42 25.63 -26.21
CA ILE A 57 -23.44 24.18 -26.49
C ILE A 57 -22.35 23.47 -25.65
N GLU A 58 -22.60 22.23 -25.24
CA GLU A 58 -21.63 21.30 -24.64
C GLU A 58 -20.44 21.05 -25.58
N GLU A 59 -19.29 21.67 -25.30
CA GLU A 59 -18.00 21.21 -25.82
C GLU A 59 -17.20 20.62 -24.65
N SER A 60 -17.00 19.31 -24.71
CA SER A 60 -16.11 18.54 -23.84
C SER A 60 -14.85 19.35 -23.52
N LYS A 61 -14.52 19.53 -22.23
CA LYS A 61 -13.31 20.22 -21.77
C LYS A 61 -12.08 19.44 -22.26
N LYS A 62 -11.54 19.80 -23.42
CA LYS A 62 -10.33 19.18 -23.96
C LYS A 62 -9.11 19.75 -23.23
N LEU A 63 -8.43 18.91 -22.46
CA LEU A 63 -7.19 19.25 -21.78
C LEU A 63 -6.01 18.99 -22.73
N ILE A 64 -5.23 20.05 -23.01
CA ILE A 64 -3.97 19.94 -23.75
C ILE A 64 -2.91 19.45 -22.77
N VAL A 65 -2.46 18.20 -22.92
CA VAL A 65 -1.43 17.60 -22.07
C VAL A 65 -0.18 17.35 -22.92
N LYS A 66 0.98 17.80 -22.41
CA LYS A 66 2.27 17.59 -23.07
C LYS A 66 2.74 16.15 -22.86
N VAL A 67 2.71 15.37 -23.93
CA VAL A 67 3.26 14.01 -23.97
C VAL A 67 4.47 14.04 -24.90
N ASP A 68 5.64 13.62 -24.42
CA ASP A 68 6.87 13.52 -25.22
C ASP A 68 7.26 14.83 -25.96
N LYS A 69 7.08 15.99 -25.31
CA LYS A 69 7.36 17.35 -25.83
C LYS A 69 6.52 17.80 -27.04
N GLN A 70 5.40 17.13 -27.31
CA GLN A 70 4.42 17.58 -28.31
C GLN A 70 3.08 17.87 -27.65
N ASP A 71 2.48 19.00 -28.00
CA ASP A 71 1.14 19.37 -27.55
C ASP A 71 0.13 18.48 -28.29
N ARG A 72 -0.54 17.58 -27.57
CA ARG A 72 -1.58 16.71 -28.10
C ARG A 72 -2.90 17.00 -27.39
N GLU A 73 -3.96 17.12 -28.17
CA GLU A 73 -5.32 17.26 -27.65
C GLU A 73 -5.83 15.86 -27.32
N VAL A 74 -6.02 15.58 -26.03
CA VAL A 74 -6.30 14.23 -25.51
C VAL A 74 -7.74 14.23 -24.96
N SER A 75 -8.53 13.23 -25.33
CA SER A 75 -9.88 13.03 -24.77
C SER A 75 -9.81 12.57 -23.31
N ASP A 76 -10.81 12.92 -22.49
CA ASP A 76 -10.83 12.58 -21.05
C ASP A 76 -10.55 11.10 -20.73
N ASP A 77 -10.87 10.18 -21.66
CA ASP A 77 -10.63 8.74 -21.52
C ASP A 77 -9.14 8.32 -21.63
N GLU A 78 -8.28 9.12 -22.27
CA GLU A 78 -6.85 8.82 -22.50
C GLU A 78 -5.94 9.48 -21.45
N ILE A 79 -6.49 10.41 -20.65
CA ILE A 79 -5.79 11.09 -19.55
C ILE A 79 -5.24 10.10 -18.51
N PRO A 80 -5.99 9.06 -18.06
CA PRO A 80 -5.48 8.13 -17.05
C PRO A 80 -4.25 7.34 -17.52
N GLU A 81 -4.23 6.90 -18.79
CA GLU A 81 -3.08 6.17 -19.35
C GLU A 81 -1.85 7.07 -19.51
N LEU A 82 -2.03 8.31 -19.96
CA LEU A 82 -0.94 9.26 -20.12
C LEU A 82 -0.37 9.74 -18.79
N VAL A 83 -1.23 9.85 -17.76
CA VAL A 83 -0.81 10.10 -16.39
C VAL A 83 -0.02 8.90 -15.84
N GLN A 84 -0.49 7.67 -16.06
CA GLN A 84 0.25 6.45 -15.66
C GLN A 84 1.61 6.34 -16.36
N LYS A 85 1.67 6.66 -17.65
CA LYS A 85 2.91 6.70 -18.44
C LYS A 85 3.83 7.84 -18.00
N GLY A 86 3.28 9.01 -17.65
CA GLY A 86 3.99 10.17 -17.12
C GLY A 86 4.62 9.92 -15.75
N PHE A 87 3.96 9.15 -14.88
CA PHE A 87 4.52 8.68 -13.61
C PHE A 87 5.40 7.42 -13.74
N GLY A 88 5.54 6.86 -14.93
CA GLY A 88 6.38 5.67 -15.17
C GLY A 88 5.90 4.40 -14.45
N LEU A 89 4.63 4.33 -14.06
CA LEU A 89 4.08 3.23 -13.26
C LEU A 89 4.26 1.86 -13.92
N ASP A 90 4.19 1.79 -15.25
CA ASP A 90 4.40 0.53 -15.99
C ASP A 90 5.84 0.02 -15.93
N LYS A 91 6.82 0.94 -15.89
CA LYS A 91 8.24 0.55 -15.72
C LYS A 91 8.47 -0.01 -14.32
N GLU A 92 7.84 0.59 -13.32
CA GLU A 92 7.93 0.11 -11.93
C GLU A 92 7.21 -1.23 -11.74
N ARG A 93 6.03 -1.43 -12.34
CA ARG A 93 5.35 -2.74 -12.36
C ARG A 93 6.22 -3.82 -12.99
N ALA A 94 6.78 -3.55 -14.17
CA ALA A 94 7.68 -4.49 -14.85
C ALA A 94 8.96 -4.78 -14.06
N ARG A 95 9.48 -3.81 -13.30
CA ARG A 95 10.61 -4.02 -12.38
C ARG A 95 10.21 -4.90 -11.20
N ARG A 96 9.07 -4.63 -10.56
CA ARG A 96 8.53 -5.44 -9.46
C ARG A 96 8.33 -6.89 -9.86
N GLU A 97 7.68 -7.15 -10.99
CA GLU A 97 7.49 -8.52 -11.51
C GLU A 97 8.83 -9.24 -11.73
N LYS A 98 9.85 -8.53 -12.23
CA LYS A 98 11.20 -9.10 -12.38
C LYS A 98 11.81 -9.45 -11.03
N TYR A 99 11.72 -8.56 -10.04
CA TYR A 99 12.25 -8.82 -8.70
C TYR A 99 11.50 -9.96 -8.00
N GLU A 100 10.17 -10.01 -8.10
CA GLU A 100 9.34 -11.10 -7.56
C GLU A 100 9.70 -12.45 -8.21
N SER A 101 9.87 -12.47 -9.53
CA SER A 101 10.28 -13.70 -10.24
C SER A 101 11.69 -14.14 -9.86
N ALA A 102 12.59 -13.19 -9.59
CA ALA A 102 13.96 -13.47 -9.16
C ALA A 102 13.99 -14.00 -7.72
N LEU A 103 13.21 -13.40 -6.81
CA LEU A 103 13.04 -13.88 -5.44
C LEU A 103 12.43 -15.29 -5.41
N THR A 104 11.40 -15.52 -6.21
CA THR A 104 10.78 -16.85 -6.33
C THR A 104 11.78 -17.89 -6.85
N ARG A 105 12.65 -17.50 -7.78
CA ARG A 105 13.72 -18.38 -8.26
C ARG A 105 14.78 -18.63 -7.19
N ALA A 106 15.20 -17.61 -6.45
CA ALA A 106 16.17 -17.74 -5.37
C ALA A 106 15.64 -18.66 -4.26
N ALA A 107 14.39 -18.46 -3.83
CA ALA A 107 13.71 -19.32 -2.87
C ALA A 107 13.69 -20.78 -3.32
N LYS A 108 13.28 -21.03 -4.58
CA LYS A 108 13.28 -22.40 -5.16
C LYS A 108 14.68 -23.01 -5.23
N LEU A 109 15.71 -22.23 -5.57
CA LEU A 109 17.10 -22.71 -5.59
C LEU A 109 17.60 -23.07 -4.19
N ALA A 110 17.16 -22.34 -3.17
CA ALA A 110 17.43 -22.65 -1.77
C ALA A 110 16.55 -23.79 -1.21
N GLY A 111 15.59 -24.30 -1.99
CA GLY A 111 14.72 -25.42 -1.61
C GLY A 111 13.41 -25.04 -0.93
N TYR A 112 13.03 -23.75 -0.95
CA TYR A 112 11.79 -23.25 -0.38
C TYR A 112 10.66 -23.19 -1.41
N ASP A 113 9.46 -23.60 -0.99
CA ASP A 113 8.24 -23.54 -1.82
C ASP A 113 7.61 -22.14 -1.83
N LYS A 114 7.75 -21.40 -0.73
CA LYS A 114 7.24 -20.04 -0.56
C LYS A 114 8.38 -19.05 -0.37
N VAL A 115 8.22 -17.85 -0.95
CA VAL A 115 9.17 -16.76 -0.80
C VAL A 115 9.20 -16.25 0.64
N ASP A 116 8.04 -16.19 1.31
CA ASP A 116 7.96 -15.73 2.69
C ASP A 116 8.79 -16.62 3.63
N ASP A 117 8.67 -17.95 3.50
CA ASP A 117 9.44 -18.90 4.29
C ASP A 117 10.95 -18.70 4.08
N TYR A 118 11.38 -18.50 2.82
CA TYR A 118 12.77 -18.19 2.49
C TYR A 118 13.28 -16.89 3.13
N LEU A 119 12.47 -15.82 3.12
CA LEU A 119 12.84 -14.55 3.74
C LEU A 119 12.93 -14.68 5.27
N THR A 120 12.00 -15.39 5.91
CA THR A 120 12.05 -15.60 7.36
C THR A 120 13.26 -16.44 7.81
N ASP A 121 13.68 -17.40 6.99
CA ASP A 121 14.88 -18.19 7.26
C ASP A 121 16.14 -17.36 7.04
N LEU A 122 16.20 -16.54 5.98
CA LEU A 122 17.28 -15.57 5.78
C LEU A 122 17.43 -14.65 6.98
N ASP A 123 16.35 -14.06 7.47
CA ASP A 123 16.38 -13.20 8.67
C ASP A 123 16.90 -13.96 9.90
N THR A 124 16.57 -15.25 10.02
CA THR A 124 17.02 -16.10 11.11
C THR A 124 18.52 -16.39 10.99
N ILE A 125 19.00 -16.72 9.80
CA ILE A 125 20.42 -16.95 9.49
C ILE A 125 21.22 -15.67 9.75
N GLU A 126 20.74 -14.52 9.31
CA GLU A 126 21.40 -13.24 9.54
C GLU A 126 21.50 -12.90 11.03
N GLN A 127 20.42 -13.10 11.81
CA GLN A 127 20.46 -12.94 13.26
C GLN A 127 21.44 -13.90 13.93
N GLN A 128 21.48 -15.16 13.49
CA GLN A 128 22.44 -16.13 14.00
C GLN A 128 23.88 -15.74 13.65
N ALA A 129 24.13 -15.23 12.45
CA ALA A 129 25.45 -14.77 12.03
C ALA A 129 25.93 -13.58 12.87
N VAL A 130 25.06 -12.60 13.14
CA VAL A 130 25.39 -11.47 14.02
C VAL A 130 25.70 -11.94 15.44
N LYS A 131 24.89 -12.86 15.99
CA LYS A 131 25.15 -13.45 17.32
C LYS A 131 26.47 -14.22 17.37
N GLN A 132 26.74 -15.06 16.36
CA GLN A 132 28.00 -15.80 16.28
C GLN A 132 29.22 -14.87 16.20
N LYS A 133 29.13 -13.78 15.44
CA LYS A 133 30.19 -12.75 15.39
C LYS A 133 30.41 -12.14 16.78
N GLU A 134 29.33 -11.72 17.45
CA GLU A 134 29.40 -11.15 18.80
C GLU A 134 29.99 -12.13 19.82
N ASP A 135 29.52 -13.38 19.83
CA ASP A 135 30.02 -14.43 20.73
C ASP A 135 31.49 -14.72 20.46
N SER A 136 31.90 -14.78 19.19
CA SER A 136 33.31 -14.99 18.81
C SER A 136 34.20 -13.82 19.23
N PHE A 137 33.71 -12.58 19.11
CA PHE A 137 34.43 -11.39 19.55
C PHE A 137 34.58 -11.36 21.07
N ASN A 138 33.51 -11.65 21.81
CA ASN A 138 33.52 -11.70 23.26
C ASN A 138 34.42 -12.83 23.78
N THR A 139 34.40 -13.99 23.12
CA THR A 139 35.29 -15.12 23.45
C THR A 139 36.74 -14.74 23.21
N LEU A 140 37.08 -14.17 22.06
CA LEU A 140 38.45 -13.71 21.77
C LEU A 140 38.92 -12.66 22.78
N ARG A 141 38.05 -11.72 23.14
CA ARG A 141 38.34 -10.72 24.17
C ARG A 141 38.62 -11.39 25.53
N GLN A 142 37.80 -12.36 25.92
CA GLN A 142 37.99 -13.08 27.17
C GLN A 142 39.29 -13.91 27.16
N GLU A 143 39.59 -14.59 26.05
CA GLU A 143 40.84 -15.34 25.88
C GLU A 143 42.06 -14.43 26.00
N MET A 144 42.03 -13.23 25.42
CA MET A 144 43.07 -12.23 25.61
C MET A 144 43.19 -11.83 27.08
N ILE A 145 42.08 -11.55 27.76
CA ILE A 145 42.09 -11.21 29.18
C ILE A 145 42.74 -12.34 29.99
N ASP A 146 42.33 -13.58 29.76
CA ASP A 146 42.84 -14.75 30.49
C ASP A 146 44.35 -14.99 30.21
N GLU A 147 44.81 -14.83 28.96
CA GLU A 147 46.22 -15.00 28.59
C GLU A 147 47.13 -13.94 29.23
N TYR A 148 46.74 -12.66 29.17
CA TYR A 148 47.55 -11.57 29.73
C TYR A 148 47.49 -11.55 31.27
N THR A 149 46.36 -11.90 31.87
CA THR A 149 46.27 -12.04 33.34
C THR A 149 47.10 -13.21 33.85
N ALA A 150 47.14 -14.34 33.11
CA ALA A 150 48.06 -15.44 33.39
C ALA A 150 49.54 -15.02 33.25
N ALA A 151 49.84 -14.07 32.36
CA ALA A 151 51.16 -13.44 32.24
C ALA A 151 51.45 -12.38 33.33
N GLY A 152 50.53 -12.14 34.26
CA GLY A 152 50.70 -11.25 35.41
C GLY A 152 50.27 -9.80 35.17
N TRP A 153 49.52 -9.51 34.09
CA TRP A 153 48.97 -8.18 33.85
C TRP A 153 47.74 -7.91 34.74
N ASP A 154 47.55 -6.65 35.12
CA ASP A 154 46.37 -6.20 35.86
C ASP A 154 45.12 -6.25 34.94
N PRO A 155 44.06 -7.01 35.29
CA PRO A 155 42.87 -7.16 34.46
C PRO A 155 42.22 -5.81 34.10
N THR A 156 42.20 -4.87 35.04
CA THR A 156 41.48 -3.59 34.85
C THR A 156 42.17 -2.68 33.84
N GLN A 157 43.51 -2.66 33.84
CA GLN A 157 44.29 -1.91 32.88
C GLN A 157 44.21 -2.55 31.49
N LEU A 158 44.18 -3.87 31.44
CA LEU A 158 44.07 -4.62 30.19
C LEU A 158 42.72 -4.41 29.51
N GLU A 159 41.61 -4.43 30.26
CA GLU A 159 40.28 -4.11 29.70
C GLU A 159 40.27 -2.72 29.07
N SER A 160 40.81 -1.72 29.77
CA SER A 160 40.92 -0.36 29.24
C SER A 160 41.80 -0.28 27.99
N PHE A 161 42.86 -1.10 27.90
CA PHE A 161 43.71 -1.18 26.72
C PHE A 161 43.00 -1.84 25.54
N LEU A 162 42.26 -2.93 25.78
CA LEU A 162 41.48 -3.63 24.76
C LEU A 162 40.33 -2.77 24.24
N ASP A 163 39.68 -1.99 25.10
CA ASP A 163 38.62 -1.05 24.71
C ASP A 163 39.15 0.10 23.84
N ASN A 164 40.37 0.55 24.11
CA ASN A 164 41.03 1.61 23.33
C ASN A 164 41.82 1.08 22.13
N HIS A 165 41.84 -0.24 21.90
CA HIS A 165 42.59 -0.82 20.79
C HIS A 165 41.88 -0.50 19.45
N PRO A 166 42.54 0.15 18.48
CA PRO A 166 41.87 0.69 17.29
C PRO A 166 41.19 -0.40 16.46
N LEU A 167 41.78 -1.59 16.35
CA LEU A 167 41.17 -2.70 15.61
C LEU A 167 39.93 -3.28 16.31
N LEU A 168 39.93 -3.31 17.65
CA LEU A 168 38.79 -3.84 18.42
C LEU A 168 37.65 -2.82 18.45
N ALA A 169 37.99 -1.54 18.56
CA ALA A 169 37.04 -0.44 18.44
C ALA A 169 36.37 -0.44 17.06
N GLN A 170 37.13 -0.56 15.97
CA GLN A 170 36.58 -0.64 14.62
C GLN A 170 35.69 -1.89 14.43
N ALA A 171 36.12 -3.04 14.93
CA ALA A 171 35.31 -4.27 14.85
C ALA A 171 33.99 -4.13 15.62
N LYS A 172 34.03 -3.52 16.81
CA LYS A 172 32.83 -3.23 17.61
C LYS A 172 31.90 -2.26 16.90
N GLU A 173 32.42 -1.19 16.29
CA GLU A 173 31.63 -0.22 15.52
C GLU A 173 30.92 -0.89 14.34
N VAL A 174 31.60 -1.76 13.59
CA VAL A 174 30.99 -2.51 12.48
C VAL A 174 29.85 -3.41 12.99
N MET A 175 30.05 -4.12 14.10
CA MET A 175 28.99 -4.95 14.69
C MET A 175 27.80 -4.13 15.19
N GLU A 176 28.06 -2.99 15.85
CA GLU A 176 27.00 -2.09 16.30
C GLU A 176 26.23 -1.50 15.13
N ARG A 177 26.91 -1.15 14.03
CA ARG A 177 26.28 -0.69 12.80
C ARG A 177 25.39 -1.77 12.18
N GLU A 178 25.88 -3.00 12.07
CA GLU A 178 25.09 -4.13 11.57
C GLU A 178 23.82 -4.33 12.41
N LYS A 179 23.95 -4.34 13.74
CA LYS A 179 22.81 -4.44 14.67
C LYS A 179 21.82 -3.28 14.50
N ALA A 180 22.30 -2.05 14.49
CA ALA A 180 21.46 -0.87 14.31
C ALA A 180 20.70 -0.90 12.98
N THR A 181 21.36 -1.34 11.89
CA THR A 181 20.68 -1.50 10.60
C THR A 181 19.59 -2.56 10.64
N GLN A 182 19.83 -3.68 11.31
CA GLN A 182 18.83 -4.75 11.45
C GLN A 182 17.64 -4.31 12.31
N GLU A 183 17.90 -3.60 13.40
CA GLU A 183 16.84 -3.03 14.25
C GLU A 183 16.01 -1.99 13.49
N ALA A 184 16.66 -1.11 12.73
CA ALA A 184 15.97 -0.13 11.90
C ALA A 184 15.09 -0.80 10.84
N GLN A 185 15.57 -1.85 10.18
CA GLN A 185 14.78 -2.62 9.21
C GLN A 185 13.56 -3.28 9.88
N LYS A 186 13.74 -3.90 11.05
CA LYS A 186 12.63 -4.49 11.82
C LYS A 186 11.60 -3.44 12.22
N GLN A 187 12.04 -2.27 12.69
CA GLN A 187 11.16 -1.17 13.04
C GLN A 187 10.35 -0.72 11.80
N GLN A 188 11.01 -0.51 10.66
CA GLN A 188 10.34 -0.15 9.42
C GLN A 188 9.32 -1.20 8.98
N GLN A 189 9.66 -2.49 9.06
CA GLN A 189 8.71 -3.58 8.75
C GLN A 189 7.51 -3.56 9.69
N THR A 190 7.71 -3.35 11.00
CA THR A 190 6.59 -3.29 11.96
C THR A 190 5.71 -2.06 11.73
N GLU A 191 6.28 -0.92 11.35
CA GLU A 191 5.52 0.28 10.99
C GLU A 191 4.72 0.06 9.70
N GLN A 192 5.33 -0.53 8.68
CA GLN A 192 4.65 -0.89 7.44
C GLN A 192 3.51 -1.89 7.68
N ALA A 193 3.74 -2.91 8.52
CA ALA A 193 2.70 -3.88 8.88
C ALA A 193 1.53 -3.22 9.62
N LYS A 194 1.82 -2.28 10.55
CA LYS A 194 0.77 -1.49 11.22
C LYS A 194 -0.03 -0.66 10.22
N LEU A 195 0.64 0.03 9.31
CA LEU A 195 -0.02 0.83 8.27
C LEU A 195 -0.87 -0.06 7.35
N GLN A 196 -0.37 -1.22 6.96
CA GLN A 196 -1.10 -2.18 6.16
C GLN A 196 -2.34 -2.71 6.89
N GLY A 197 -2.25 -3.01 8.18
CA GLY A 197 -3.40 -3.41 9.00
C GLY A 197 -4.51 -2.35 9.06
N TRP A 198 -4.14 -1.07 9.06
CA TRP A 198 -5.10 0.04 8.93
C TRP A 198 -5.68 0.15 7.52
N GLN A 199 -4.85 0.00 6.48
CA GLN A 199 -5.31 0.01 5.09
C GLN A 199 -6.32 -1.12 4.83
N ASP A 200 -6.06 -2.32 5.34
CA ASP A 200 -6.94 -3.49 5.21
C ASP A 200 -8.29 -3.29 5.93
N LEU A 201 -8.28 -2.61 7.10
CA LEU A 201 -9.51 -2.21 7.78
C LEU A 201 -10.38 -1.32 6.88
N PHE A 202 -9.79 -0.27 6.29
CA PHE A 202 -10.51 0.67 5.43
C PHE A 202 -10.92 0.05 4.10
N ALA A 203 -10.12 -0.86 3.54
CA ALA A 203 -10.48 -1.61 2.35
C ALA A 203 -11.69 -2.52 2.60
N LYS A 204 -11.78 -3.16 3.78
CA LYS A 204 -12.91 -4.04 4.12
C LYS A 204 -14.17 -3.28 4.53
N TYR A 205 -14.01 -2.13 5.19
CA TYR A 205 -15.11 -1.30 5.66
C TYR A 205 -14.94 0.16 5.18
N PRO A 206 -15.20 0.44 3.88
CA PRO A 206 -15.04 1.78 3.33
C PRO A 206 -15.89 2.84 4.04
N GLN A 207 -17.05 2.46 4.57
CA GLN A 207 -17.92 3.37 5.33
C GLN A 207 -17.25 3.97 6.58
N LEU A 208 -16.18 3.34 7.10
CA LEU A 208 -15.45 3.88 8.26
C LEU A 208 -14.74 5.19 7.93
N THR A 209 -14.36 5.43 6.67
CA THR A 209 -13.72 6.70 6.27
C THR A 209 -14.71 7.85 6.24
N GLU A 210 -15.99 7.58 6.00
CA GLU A 210 -17.06 8.60 6.00
C GLU A 210 -17.47 9.02 7.41
N GLU A 211 -17.26 8.14 8.40
CA GLU A 211 -17.57 8.39 9.81
C GLU A 211 -16.41 9.08 10.57
N LEU A 212 -15.35 9.55 9.89
CA LEU A 212 -14.25 10.28 10.52
C LEU A 212 -14.67 11.73 10.84
N PRO A 213 -14.57 12.20 12.10
CA PRO A 213 -14.82 13.59 12.45
C PRO A 213 -13.78 14.53 11.81
N ALA A 214 -14.23 15.66 11.27
CA ALA A 214 -13.34 16.71 10.77
C ALA A 214 -12.54 17.41 11.89
N ASP A 215 -13.03 17.32 13.13
CA ASP A 215 -12.47 18.00 14.31
C ASP A 215 -11.24 17.30 14.91
N GLY A 216 -10.75 16.22 14.30
CA GLY A 216 -9.61 15.44 14.82
C GLY A 216 -9.90 14.66 16.10
N SER A 217 -11.18 14.56 16.50
CA SER A 217 -11.61 13.69 17.59
C SER A 217 -11.60 12.21 17.17
N ALA A 218 -11.47 11.31 18.14
CA ALA A 218 -11.48 9.87 17.87
C ALA A 218 -12.78 9.48 17.17
N ALA A 219 -12.67 8.73 16.06
CA ALA A 219 -13.83 8.32 15.30
C ALA A 219 -14.82 7.53 16.18
N PRO A 220 -16.15 7.65 15.98
CA PRO A 220 -17.14 6.97 16.81
C PRO A 220 -16.95 5.44 16.88
N TRP A 221 -16.42 4.86 15.80
CA TRP A 221 -16.11 3.45 15.70
C TRP A 221 -14.76 3.06 16.36
N PHE A 222 -13.88 4.02 16.62
CA PHE A 222 -12.58 3.79 17.27
C PHE A 222 -12.70 3.91 18.80
N THR A 223 -13.46 2.97 19.37
CA THR A 223 -13.81 2.98 20.79
C THR A 223 -12.59 2.74 21.69
N PRO A 224 -12.67 3.09 23.00
CA PRO A 224 -11.58 2.84 23.95
C PRO A 224 -11.19 1.36 24.06
N GLU A 225 -12.13 0.43 23.88
CA GLU A 225 -11.83 -1.01 23.86
C GLU A 225 -11.03 -1.40 22.61
N MET A 226 -11.35 -0.82 21.45
CA MET A 226 -10.56 -1.03 20.23
C MET A 226 -9.14 -0.45 20.38
N GLN A 227 -9.02 0.74 20.97
CA GLN A 227 -7.72 1.33 21.31
C GLN A 227 -6.88 0.43 22.21
N ARG A 228 -7.50 -0.17 23.23
CA ARG A 228 -6.83 -1.12 24.13
C ARG A 228 -6.35 -2.37 23.41
N LEU A 229 -7.17 -2.92 22.51
CA LEU A 229 -6.79 -4.10 21.73
C LEU A 229 -5.61 -3.82 20.79
N VAL A 230 -5.62 -2.66 20.12
CA VAL A 230 -4.56 -2.28 19.17
C VAL A 230 -3.28 -1.87 19.90
N ASN A 231 -3.37 -1.01 20.92
CA ASN A 231 -2.19 -0.42 21.57
C ASN A 231 -1.57 -1.33 22.64
N ASP A 232 -2.39 -1.94 23.51
CA ASP A 232 -1.85 -2.72 24.64
C ASP A 232 -1.62 -4.18 24.26
N ARG A 233 -2.52 -4.73 23.43
CA ARG A 233 -2.49 -6.15 23.05
C ARG A 233 -1.95 -6.41 21.64
N HIS A 234 -1.57 -5.37 20.89
CA HIS A 234 -0.98 -5.49 19.56
C HIS A 234 -1.84 -6.30 18.58
N TYR A 235 -3.17 -6.21 18.70
CA TYR A 235 -4.08 -6.81 17.71
C TYR A 235 -4.06 -6.01 16.41
N ASP A 236 -4.22 -6.72 15.28
CA ASP A 236 -4.45 -6.08 14.00
C ASP A 236 -5.72 -5.20 14.06
N PRO A 237 -5.69 -3.97 13.51
CA PRO A 237 -6.84 -3.06 13.57
C PRO A 237 -8.13 -3.68 13.03
N ILE A 238 -8.03 -4.50 11.98
CA ILE A 238 -9.17 -5.19 11.37
C ILE A 238 -9.82 -6.21 12.31
N ASP A 239 -9.02 -6.95 13.08
CA ASP A 239 -9.51 -7.97 13.99
C ASP A 239 -10.01 -7.34 15.29
N ALA A 240 -9.32 -6.30 15.79
CA ALA A 240 -9.81 -5.48 16.89
C ALA A 240 -11.18 -4.88 16.58
N TYR A 241 -11.38 -4.36 15.36
CA TYR A 241 -12.67 -3.82 14.92
C TYR A 241 -13.75 -4.89 14.91
N ARG A 242 -13.46 -6.08 14.35
CA ARG A 242 -14.42 -7.21 14.30
C ARG A 242 -14.80 -7.71 15.68
N LEU A 243 -13.86 -7.76 16.62
CA LEU A 243 -14.11 -8.19 17.99
C LEU A 243 -15.04 -7.22 18.72
N VAL A 244 -14.83 -5.92 18.55
CA VAL A 244 -15.64 -4.89 19.23
C VAL A 244 -17.00 -4.70 18.56
N HIS A 245 -17.07 -4.82 17.23
CA HIS A 245 -18.27 -4.53 16.45
C HIS A 245 -18.94 -5.80 15.89
N SER A 246 -18.66 -6.98 16.47
CA SER A 246 -19.19 -8.27 15.99
C SER A 246 -20.70 -8.25 15.85
N ASP A 247 -21.40 -7.69 16.83
CA ASP A 247 -22.86 -7.67 16.87
C ASP A 247 -23.44 -6.76 15.77
N LYS A 248 -22.79 -5.61 15.52
CA LYS A 248 -23.18 -4.68 14.43
C LYS A 248 -22.96 -5.34 13.07
N ILE A 249 -21.81 -5.99 12.88
CA ILE A 249 -21.48 -6.71 11.63
C ILE A 249 -22.50 -7.84 11.38
N ILE A 250 -22.78 -8.67 12.37
CA ILE A 250 -23.75 -9.77 12.26
C ILE A 250 -25.16 -9.24 11.97
N ALA A 251 -25.56 -8.14 12.61
CA ALA A 251 -26.85 -7.52 12.36
C ALA A 251 -26.98 -7.01 10.91
N ASP A 252 -25.93 -6.39 10.38
CA ASP A 252 -25.93 -5.88 9.00
C ASP A 252 -25.87 -7.02 7.97
N GLU A 253 -25.13 -8.09 8.24
CA GLU A 253 -25.15 -9.31 7.43
C GLU A 253 -26.54 -9.96 7.41
N ARG A 254 -27.20 -10.07 8.57
CA ARG A 254 -28.59 -10.56 8.65
C ARG A 254 -29.53 -9.71 7.80
N LYS A 255 -29.47 -8.37 7.91
CA LYS A 255 -30.30 -7.48 7.07
C LYS A 255 -30.04 -7.68 5.58
N ARG A 256 -28.78 -7.81 5.16
CA ARG A 256 -28.42 -8.05 3.75
C ARG A 256 -28.98 -9.38 3.26
N THR A 257 -28.77 -10.46 4.02
CA THR A 257 -29.30 -11.79 3.68
C THR A 257 -30.83 -11.81 3.64
N GLU A 258 -31.51 -11.15 4.59
CA GLU A 258 -32.97 -10.99 4.58
C GLU A 258 -33.45 -10.25 3.33
N GLN A 259 -32.80 -9.15 2.96
CA GLN A 259 -33.12 -8.41 1.74
C GLN A 259 -32.90 -9.26 0.49
N ASP A 260 -31.83 -10.04 0.42
CA ASP A 260 -31.54 -10.89 -0.73
C ASP A 260 -32.52 -12.06 -0.83
N VAL A 261 -32.91 -12.67 0.29
CA VAL A 261 -33.99 -13.67 0.34
C VAL A 261 -35.31 -13.04 -0.14
N ILE A 262 -35.65 -11.82 0.30
CA ILE A 262 -36.85 -11.12 -0.17
C ILE A 262 -36.76 -10.83 -1.68
N LYS A 263 -35.61 -10.41 -2.20
CA LYS A 263 -35.40 -10.20 -3.64
C LYS A 263 -35.56 -11.51 -4.42
N GLN A 264 -34.97 -12.61 -3.95
CA GLN A 264 -35.11 -13.93 -4.58
C GLN A 264 -36.56 -14.41 -4.53
N GLN A 265 -37.28 -14.24 -3.42
CA GLN A 265 -38.71 -14.56 -3.33
C GLN A 265 -39.54 -13.73 -4.31
N ARG A 266 -39.24 -12.43 -4.47
CA ARG A 266 -39.91 -11.56 -5.46
C ARG A 266 -39.59 -12.00 -6.88
N LEU A 267 -38.34 -12.36 -7.17
CA LEU A 267 -37.90 -12.83 -8.48
C LEU A 267 -38.54 -14.17 -8.83
N ASN A 268 -38.59 -15.12 -7.88
CA ASN A 268 -39.28 -16.40 -8.04
C ASN A 268 -40.80 -16.23 -8.22
N LYS A 269 -41.43 -15.29 -7.50
CA LYS A 269 -42.85 -14.95 -7.72
C LYS A 269 -43.08 -14.35 -9.11
N ARG A 270 -42.19 -13.47 -9.59
CA ARG A 270 -42.27 -12.91 -10.95
C ARG A 270 -42.04 -13.96 -12.03
N ALA A 271 -41.03 -14.82 -11.87
CA ALA A 271 -40.77 -15.94 -12.77
C ALA A 271 -41.97 -16.91 -12.81
N LYS A 272 -42.59 -17.19 -11.66
CA LYS A 272 -43.82 -17.99 -11.61
C LYS A 272 -44.98 -17.31 -12.34
N VAL A 273 -45.13 -15.99 -12.24
CA VAL A 273 -46.17 -15.23 -12.95
C VAL A 273 -45.89 -15.14 -14.45
N GLU A 274 -44.63 -15.17 -14.90
CA GLU A 274 -44.29 -15.29 -16.34
C GLU A 274 -44.54 -16.70 -16.88
N THR A 275 -44.33 -17.75 -16.08
CA THR A 275 -44.71 -19.12 -16.47
C THR A 275 -46.21 -19.41 -16.33
N ASP A 276 -46.91 -18.71 -15.41
CA ASP A 276 -48.37 -18.73 -15.23
C ASP A 276 -49.06 -17.59 -16.02
N ALA A 277 -48.32 -16.85 -16.88
CA ALA A 277 -48.97 -16.14 -17.97
C ALA A 277 -49.75 -17.21 -18.74
N PRO A 278 -51.01 -16.96 -19.11
CA PRO A 278 -51.85 -17.98 -19.75
C PRO A 278 -51.16 -18.34 -21.06
N ALA A 279 -50.31 -19.37 -21.02
CA ALA A 279 -50.03 -20.20 -22.15
C ALA A 279 -51.42 -20.51 -22.67
N ASP A 280 -51.68 -20.06 -23.91
CA ASP A 280 -52.86 -20.41 -24.66
C ASP A 280 -53.36 -21.77 -24.19
N ASP A 281 -54.63 -21.83 -23.79
CA ASP A 281 -55.39 -23.07 -23.70
C ASP A 281 -55.31 -23.71 -25.09
N GLU A 282 -54.17 -24.32 -25.41
CA GLU A 282 -54.00 -25.23 -26.51
C GLU A 282 -54.82 -26.43 -26.08
N THR A 283 -56.10 -26.41 -26.44
CA THR A 283 -57.00 -27.56 -26.35
C THR A 283 -56.23 -28.76 -26.90
N ALA A 284 -55.76 -29.62 -26.01
CA ALA A 284 -55.00 -30.80 -26.38
C ALA A 284 -55.89 -31.64 -27.30
N VAL A 285 -55.40 -31.93 -28.51
CA VAL A 285 -56.15 -32.77 -29.44
C VAL A 285 -56.38 -34.13 -28.79
N PRO A 286 -57.63 -34.56 -28.58
CA PRO A 286 -57.90 -35.89 -28.07
C PRO A 286 -57.17 -36.94 -28.92
N ASN A 287 -56.51 -37.91 -28.29
CA ASN A 287 -55.68 -38.91 -28.98
C ASN A 287 -56.44 -39.68 -30.08
N GLU A 288 -57.76 -39.76 -29.97
CA GLU A 288 -58.63 -40.39 -30.98
C GLU A 288 -58.71 -39.57 -32.28
N LEU A 289 -58.72 -38.24 -32.19
CA LEU A 289 -58.77 -37.37 -33.36
C LEU A 289 -57.40 -37.25 -34.04
N SER A 290 -56.31 -37.19 -33.26
CA SER A 290 -54.96 -37.18 -33.82
C SER A 290 -54.62 -38.50 -34.51
N SER A 291 -55.02 -39.63 -33.93
CA SER A 291 -54.83 -40.96 -34.54
C SER A 291 -55.70 -41.15 -35.78
N ALA A 292 -56.94 -40.67 -35.80
CA ALA A 292 -57.78 -40.70 -37.00
C ALA A 292 -57.17 -39.89 -38.15
N PHE A 293 -56.68 -38.67 -37.90
CA PHE A 293 -56.02 -37.86 -38.92
C PHE A 293 -54.76 -38.54 -39.48
N ALA A 294 -53.94 -39.15 -38.61
CA ALA A 294 -52.77 -39.90 -39.03
C ALA A 294 -53.14 -41.11 -39.91
N LEU A 295 -54.25 -41.78 -39.62
CA LEU A 295 -54.74 -42.95 -40.37
C LEU A 295 -55.23 -42.57 -41.78
N PHE A 296 -55.70 -41.33 -41.97
CA PHE A 296 -56.09 -40.77 -43.26
C PHE A 296 -54.97 -39.97 -43.95
N GLY A 297 -53.74 -39.98 -43.43
CA GLY A 297 -52.60 -39.26 -44.00
C GLY A 297 -52.69 -37.74 -43.90
N LEU A 298 -53.51 -37.23 -42.99
CA LEU A 298 -53.68 -35.80 -42.70
C LEU A 298 -52.80 -35.40 -41.51
N ASP A 299 -52.38 -34.13 -41.47
CA ASP A 299 -51.56 -33.62 -40.36
C ASP A 299 -52.36 -33.69 -39.05
N PRO A 300 -51.92 -34.47 -38.03
CA PRO A 300 -52.61 -34.59 -36.75
C PRO A 300 -52.75 -33.25 -36.01
N LYS A 301 -51.93 -32.24 -36.34
CA LYS A 301 -52.07 -30.88 -35.77
C LYS A 301 -53.26 -30.12 -36.36
N ALA A 302 -53.72 -30.48 -37.57
CA ALA A 302 -54.90 -29.87 -38.19
C ALA A 302 -56.20 -30.27 -37.48
N ALA A 303 -56.20 -31.37 -36.71
CA ALA A 303 -57.32 -31.80 -35.90
C ALA A 303 -57.73 -30.79 -34.80
N LYS A 304 -56.81 -29.88 -34.41
CA LYS A 304 -57.11 -28.77 -33.48
C LYS A 304 -58.31 -27.91 -33.93
N LYS A 305 -58.55 -27.77 -35.24
CA LYS A 305 -59.66 -26.97 -35.80
C LYS A 305 -61.05 -27.58 -35.60
N TYR A 306 -61.12 -28.88 -35.30
CA TYR A 306 -62.37 -29.63 -35.17
C TYR A 306 -62.74 -29.89 -33.71
N ILE A 307 -61.91 -29.44 -32.77
CA ILE A 307 -62.23 -29.43 -31.35
C ILE A 307 -63.10 -28.22 -31.09
N LYS A 308 -64.37 -28.46 -30.75
CA LYS A 308 -65.28 -27.40 -30.36
C LYS A 308 -64.87 -26.93 -28.95
N LYS A 309 -64.63 -25.63 -28.80
CA LYS A 309 -64.49 -25.00 -27.47
C LYS A 309 -65.74 -25.26 -26.63
#